data_AF-A0A939WW41-F1
#
_entry.id   AF-A0A939WW41-F1
#
_cell.length_a   1.000
_cell.length_b   1.000
_cell.length_c   1.000
_cell.angle_alpha   90.00
_cell.angle_beta   90.00
_cell.angle_gamma   90.00
#
_symmetry.space_group_name_H-M   'P 1'
#
loop_
_entity.id
_entity.type
_entity.pdbx_description
1 polymer ?
#
loop_
_entity_poly.entity_id
_entity_poly.type
_entity_poly.pdbx_seq_one_letter_code
_entity_poly.pdbx_strand_id
1 'polypeptide(L)' 'MDKNKEKSYEELIQLKEEGKIGWRELIRQQPEMENDYYHWCVENDLDMNEETAEAFVTLTEEHVTA' A
#
# COMPACT_ATOMS: atom_id res chain seq x y z
N MET A 1 -25.10 -6.71 -0.31
CA MET A 1 -23.63 -6.78 -0.24
C MET A 1 -23.13 -5.70 -1.15
N ASP A 2 -22.98 -4.49 -0.62
CA ASP A 2 -22.41 -3.37 -1.34
C ASP A 2 -20.99 -3.76 -1.75
N LYS A 3 -20.80 -3.94 -3.06
CA LYS A 3 -19.50 -4.16 -3.67
C LYS A 3 -18.64 -2.98 -3.23
N ASN A 4 -17.66 -3.26 -2.38
CA ASN A 4 -16.69 -2.30 -1.87
C ASN A 4 -16.22 -1.46 -3.07
N LYS A 5 -16.63 -0.20 -3.15
CA LYS A 5 -16.10 0.70 -4.17
C LYS A 5 -14.60 0.76 -3.91
N GLU A 6 -13.81 0.30 -4.88
CA GLU A 6 -12.37 0.50 -4.86
C GLU A 6 -12.13 2.00 -4.66
N LYS A 7 -11.54 2.35 -3.52
CA LYS A 7 -11.22 3.73 -3.20
C LYS A 7 -10.05 4.15 -4.08
N SER A 8 -10.03 5.40 -4.51
CA SER A 8 -8.85 5.92 -5.19
C SER A 8 -7.64 5.89 -4.26
N TYR A 9 -6.44 5.94 -4.82
CA TYR A 9 -5.21 6.05 -4.03
C TYR A 9 -5.24 7.29 -3.12
N GLU A 10 -5.69 8.43 -3.65
CA GLU A 10 -5.84 9.68 -2.89
C GLU A 10 -6.80 9.54 -1.69
N GLU A 11 -7.94 8.86 -1.88
CA GLU A 11 -8.89 8.60 -0.78
C GLU A 11 -8.27 7.71 0.31
N LEU A 12 -7.46 6.71 -0.09
CA LEU A 12 -6.77 5.84 0.86
C LEU A 12 -5.66 6.56 1.62
N ILE A 13 -4.91 7.44 0.96
CA ILE A 13 -3.91 8.29 1.61
C ILE A 13 -4.59 9.18 2.65
N GLN A 14 -5.69 9.83 2.32
CA GLN A 14 -6.43 10.63 3.30
C GLN A 14 -6.89 9.79 4.50
N LEU A 15 -7.41 8.59 4.28
CA LEU A 15 -7.80 7.68 5.37
C LEU A 15 -6.60 7.25 6.23
N LYS A 16 -5.43 7.05 5.62
CA LYS A 16 -4.19 6.74 6.33
C LYS A 16 -3.72 7.93 7.18
N GLU A 17 -3.76 9.15 6.63
CA GLU A 17 -3.38 10.38 7.34
C GLU A 17 -4.31 10.67 8.51
N GLU A 18 -5.61 10.36 8.36
CA GLU A 18 -6.60 10.41 9.43
C GLU A 18 -6.44 9.28 10.46
N GLY A 19 -5.49 8.35 10.26
CA GLY A 19 -5.24 7.20 11.13
C GLY A 19 -6.34 6.14 11.11
N LYS A 20 -7.22 6.16 10.10
CA LYS A 20 -8.34 5.21 9.96
C LYS A 20 -7.90 3.88 9.36
N ILE A 21 -6.83 3.88 8.58
CA ILE A 21 -6.20 2.68 8.02
C ILE A 21 -4.68 2.74 8.21
N GLY A 22 -4.04 1.56 8.25
CA GLY A 22 -2.59 1.43 8.19
C GLY A 22 -2.07 1.32 6.75
N TRP A 23 -0.76 1.28 6.59
CA TRP A 23 -0.09 1.13 5.30
C TRP A 23 -0.40 -0.21 4.64
N ARG A 24 -0.51 -1.30 5.42
CA ARG A 24 -0.88 -2.62 4.85
C ARG A 24 -2.29 -2.62 4.25
N GLU A 25 -3.22 -1.93 4.90
CA GLU A 25 -4.60 -1.85 4.42
C GLU A 25 -4.71 -0.93 3.20
N LEU A 26 -3.91 0.16 3.14
CA LEU A 26 -3.80 0.99 1.95
C LEU A 26 -3.35 0.16 0.73
N ILE A 27 -2.28 -0.62 0.88
CA ILE A 27 -1.77 -1.51 -0.19
C ILE A 27 -2.81 -2.56 -0.58
N ARG A 28 -3.46 -3.22 0.40
CA ARG A 28 -4.47 -4.26 0.14
C ARG A 28 -5.69 -3.74 -0.65
N GLN A 29 -6.03 -2.47 -0.49
CA GLN A 29 -7.13 -1.85 -1.24
C GLN A 29 -6.74 -1.52 -2.70
N GLN A 30 -5.48 -1.77 -3.09
CA GLN A 30 -4.92 -1.58 -4.42
C GLN A 30 -4.34 -2.91 -4.94
N PRO A 31 -5.12 -3.75 -5.66
CA PRO A 31 -4.69 -5.11 -6.02
C PRO A 31 -3.37 -5.20 -6.80
N GLU A 32 -3.09 -4.24 -7.69
CA GLU A 32 -1.83 -4.18 -8.43
C GLU A 32 -0.65 -3.91 -7.48
N MET A 33 -0.82 -2.94 -6.57
CA MET A 33 0.18 -2.60 -5.56
C MET A 33 0.39 -3.71 -4.53
N GLU A 34 -0.66 -4.45 -4.16
CA GLU A 34 -0.57 -5.59 -3.25
C GLU A 34 0.29 -6.72 -3.83
N ASN A 35 0.15 -6.98 -5.13
CA ASN A 35 0.96 -7.98 -5.81
C ASN A 35 2.43 -7.56 -5.88
N ASP A 36 2.71 -6.30 -6.24
CA ASP A 36 4.07 -5.78 -6.31
C ASP A 36 4.76 -5.75 -4.94
N TYR A 37 4.01 -5.35 -3.90
CA TYR A 37 4.49 -5.39 -2.51
C TYR A 37 4.82 -6.81 -2.05
N TYR A 38 3.98 -7.80 -2.39
CA TYR A 38 4.25 -9.21 -2.10
C TYR A 38 5.55 -9.67 -2.77
N HIS A 39 5.72 -9.40 -4.06
CA HIS A 39 6.94 -9.77 -4.78
C HIS A 39 8.17 -9.09 -4.19
N TRP A 40 8.09 -7.80 -3.91
CA TRP A 40 9.17 -7.05 -3.29
C TRP A 40 9.57 -7.63 -1.93
N CYS A 41 8.60 -7.99 -1.08
CA CYS A 41 8.90 -8.63 0.21
C CYS A 41 9.58 -9.99 0.04
N VAL A 42 9.09 -10.83 -0.89
CA VAL A 42 9.66 -12.16 -1.14
C VAL A 42 11.08 -12.07 -1.70
N GLU A 43 11.32 -11.16 -2.64
CA GLU A 43 12.64 -10.98 -3.27
C GLU A 43 13.70 -10.46 -2.30
N ASN A 44 13.29 -9.70 -1.28
CA ASN A 44 14.18 -9.06 -0.32
C ASN A 44 14.21 -9.77 1.05
N ASP A 45 13.54 -10.93 1.20
CA ASP A 45 13.41 -11.66 2.47
C ASP A 45 12.87 -10.79 3.63
N LEU A 46 11.82 -10.02 3.33
CA LEU A 46 11.18 -9.08 4.26
C LEU A 46 9.84 -9.60 4.77
N ASP A 47 9.55 -9.31 6.04
CA ASP A 47 8.24 -9.56 6.64
C ASP A 47 7.18 -8.61 6.09
N MET A 48 5.99 -9.13 5.76
CA MET A 48 4.85 -8.30 5.33
C MET A 48 4.15 -7.63 6.53
N ASN A 49 4.66 -6.49 6.98
CA ASN A 49 4.17 -5.74 8.14
C ASN A 49 4.02 -4.24 7.84
N GLU A 50 3.66 -3.42 8.82
CA GLU A 50 3.44 -1.98 8.61
C GLU A 50 4.73 -1.23 8.23
N GLU A 51 5.89 -1.62 8.79
CA GLU A 51 7.17 -0.96 8.52
C GLU A 51 7.60 -1.18 7.08
N THR A 52 7.48 -2.41 6.58
CA THR A 52 7.85 -2.73 5.20
C THR A 52 6.81 -2.20 4.20
N ALA A 53 5.53 -2.12 4.58
CA ALA A 53 4.50 -1.48 3.77
C ALA A 53 4.77 0.02 3.58
N GLU A 54 5.15 0.73 4.65
CA GLU A 54 5.56 2.14 4.58
C GLU A 54 6.78 2.34 3.68
N ALA A 55 7.80 1.51 3.85
CA ALA A 55 9.02 1.55 3.05
C ALA A 55 8.72 1.34 1.56
N PHE A 56 7.85 0.38 1.24
CA PHE A 56 7.44 0.09 -0.13
C PHE A 56 6.69 1.27 -0.76
N VAL A 57 5.68 1.83 -0.07
CA VAL A 57 4.92 2.98 -0.59
C VAL A 57 5.87 4.15 -0.86
N THR A 58 6.76 4.46 0.09
CA THR A 58 7.77 5.52 -0.06
C THR A 58 8.65 5.29 -1.30
N LEU A 59 9.15 4.06 -1.49
CA LEU A 59 9.97 3.70 -2.65
C LEU A 59 9.21 3.88 -3.98
N THR A 60 7.92 3.51 -4.02
CA THR A 60 7.10 3.65 -5.23
C THR A 60 6.80 5.12 -5.56
N GLU A 61 6.54 5.95 -4.57
CA GLU A 61 6.31 7.39 -4.76
C GLU A 61 7.58 8.10 -5.25
N GLU A 62 8.75 7.74 -4.71
CA GLU A 62 10.04 8.27 -5.15
C GLU A 62 10.33 7.91 -6.63
N HIS A 63 10.05 6.67 -7.04
CA HIS A 63 10.28 6.22 -8.43
C HIS A 63 9.35 6.86 -9.46
N VAL A 64 8.13 7.28 -9.08
CA VAL A 64 7.19 7.95 -9.99
C VAL A 64 7.59 9.41 -10.26
N THR A 65 8.47 9.99 -9.43
CA THR A 65 8.90 11.40 -9.55
C THR A 65 10.25 11.61 -10.24
N ALA A 66 10.86 10.56 -10.80
CA ALA A 66 12.14 10.59 -11.54
C ALA A 66 11.95 10.49 -13.07
#